data_AF-A0A371DUQ2-F1
#
_entry.id   AF-A0A371DUQ2-F1
#
_cell.length_a   1.000
_cell.length_b   1.000
_cell.length_c   1.000
_cell.angle_alpha   90.00
_cell.angle_beta   90.00
_cell.angle_gamma   90.00
#
_symmetry.space_group_name_H-M   'P 1'
#
loop_
_entity.id
_entity.type
_entity.pdbx_description
1 polymer ?
#
loop_
_entity_poly.entity_id
_entity_poly.type
_entity_poly.pdbx_seq_one_letter_code
_entity_poly.pdbx_strand_id
1 'polypeptide(L)'
;MASSRSAWTSSSASWLCAVFTVLAACAASAEAAYMPVPWVFTDPKNDPFNPLKYIANNTLSAIAISLVLFIALTQTVLLWRYGGRCMLSMLAGEFTWAVGFGVRFGLHVDPDSQGKYIAYYLFIVLSPCAFIASEYMLMGRLARYIKSNKHLLIRPQRITVVFVASDVTTFLVQAAGALLSISKNQKLSKTGEHIFLAGLALQLASFAFFVLVSLRFLYRVKTREPDTWAMDADKPWHRDWRSLSYVLLISSVGILIRCIYRVIELSQGYRGHLATTEAYFYALDSLPLFVAVAVYTPFWPGRMIPAIDMLKNVDNDIDAPAAAAEERSSGSEEAKA
;
A
#
# COMPACT_ATOMS: atom_id res chain seq x y z
N MET A 1 -13.69 4.79 28.73
CA MET A 1 -12.58 4.45 27.79
C MET A 1 -12.79 3.18 26.96
N ALA A 2 -13.72 2.28 27.29
CA ALA A 2 -14.01 1.08 26.49
C ALA A 2 -14.88 1.35 25.24
N SER A 3 -15.81 2.31 25.28
CA SER A 3 -16.75 2.55 24.16
C SER A 3 -16.15 3.26 22.95
N SER A 4 -15.08 4.06 23.10
CA SER A 4 -14.43 4.69 21.94
C SER A 4 -13.47 3.74 21.21
N ARG A 5 -13.02 2.66 21.87
CA ARG A 5 -12.19 1.61 21.25
C ARG A 5 -13.03 0.69 20.36
N SER A 6 -14.29 0.41 20.73
CA SER A 6 -15.19 -0.41 19.92
C SER A 6 -15.73 0.32 18.67
N ALA A 7 -15.94 1.64 18.77
CA ALA A 7 -16.46 2.45 17.67
C ALA A 7 -15.47 2.61 16.50
N TRP A 8 -14.17 2.70 16.79
CA TRP A 8 -13.13 2.79 15.75
C TRP A 8 -12.87 1.45 15.06
N THR A 9 -12.88 0.34 15.81
CA THR A 9 -12.76 -1.01 15.23
C THR A 9 -13.99 -1.40 14.43
N SER A 10 -15.20 -0.96 14.83
CA SER A 10 -16.40 -1.19 14.04
C SER A 10 -16.41 -0.35 12.78
N SER A 11 -15.93 0.90 12.84
CA SER A 11 -15.90 1.77 11.65
C SER A 11 -14.90 1.28 10.60
N SER A 12 -13.68 0.89 10.97
CA SER A 12 -12.70 0.35 10.01
C SER A 12 -13.10 -1.03 9.47
N ALA A 13 -13.73 -1.88 10.28
CA ALA A 13 -14.30 -3.14 9.82
C ALA A 13 -15.49 -2.92 8.88
N SER A 14 -16.35 -1.93 9.13
CA SER A 14 -17.44 -1.55 8.24
C SER A 14 -16.96 -1.01 6.89
N TRP A 15 -15.86 -0.24 6.86
CA TRP A 15 -15.25 0.22 5.61
C TRP A 15 -14.63 -0.93 4.80
N LEU A 16 -13.90 -1.84 5.45
CA LEU A 16 -13.38 -3.04 4.79
C LEU A 16 -14.52 -3.91 4.29
N CYS A 17 -15.57 -4.14 5.09
CA CYS A 17 -16.78 -4.86 4.65
C CYS A 17 -17.50 -4.14 3.51
N ALA A 18 -17.58 -2.81 3.50
CA ALA A 18 -18.18 -2.04 2.41
C ALA A 18 -17.37 -2.18 1.11
N VAL A 19 -16.04 -2.10 1.19
CA VAL A 19 -15.14 -2.33 0.05
C VAL A 19 -15.27 -3.77 -0.44
N PHE A 20 -15.27 -4.76 0.45
CA PHE A 20 -15.46 -6.17 0.10
C PHE A 20 -16.85 -6.47 -0.47
N THR A 21 -17.92 -5.82 0.01
CA THR A 21 -19.28 -6.02 -0.52
C THR A 21 -19.48 -5.33 -1.87
N VAL A 22 -18.91 -4.15 -2.08
CA VAL A 22 -18.88 -3.52 -3.41
C VAL A 22 -18.08 -4.38 -4.40
N LEU A 23 -16.93 -4.91 -3.99
CA LEU A 23 -16.10 -5.79 -4.81
C LEU A 23 -16.76 -7.16 -5.07
N ALA A 24 -17.48 -7.72 -4.08
CA ALA A 24 -18.25 -8.95 -4.24
C ALA A 24 -19.48 -8.74 -5.16
N ALA A 25 -20.14 -7.59 -5.07
CA ALA A 25 -21.21 -7.21 -6.00
C ALA A 25 -20.67 -7.03 -7.43
N CYS A 26 -19.45 -6.50 -7.60
CA CYS A 26 -18.76 -6.45 -8.89
C CYS A 26 -18.42 -7.84 -9.44
N ALA A 27 -18.00 -8.78 -8.58
CA ALA A 27 -17.74 -10.16 -8.99
C ALA A 27 -19.03 -10.91 -9.39
N ALA A 28 -20.12 -10.74 -8.64
CA ALA A 28 -21.43 -11.33 -8.94
C ALA A 28 -22.07 -10.75 -10.21
N SER A 29 -21.87 -9.45 -10.47
CA SER A 29 -22.31 -8.80 -11.72
C SER A 29 -21.58 -9.31 -12.97
N ALA A 30 -20.36 -9.85 -12.81
CA ALA A 30 -19.57 -10.37 -13.93
C ALA A 30 -19.95 -11.81 -14.32
N GLU A 31 -20.48 -12.59 -13.37
CA GLU A 31 -20.89 -13.98 -13.59
C GLU A 31 -22.15 -14.08 -14.47
N ALA A 32 -22.99 -13.03 -14.48
CA ALA A 32 -24.20 -12.94 -15.31
C ALA A 32 -23.93 -12.77 -16.83
N ALA A 33 -22.67 -12.62 -17.27
CA ALA A 33 -22.31 -12.38 -18.67
C ALA A 33 -21.70 -13.60 -19.38
N TYR A 34 -21.84 -14.81 -18.84
CA TYR A 34 -21.33 -16.03 -19.47
C TYR A 34 -22.22 -16.48 -20.65
N MET A 35 -21.68 -16.44 -21.86
CA MET A 35 -22.20 -17.17 -23.02
C MET A 35 -21.15 -18.20 -23.44
N PRO A 36 -21.45 -19.51 -23.44
CA PRO A 36 -20.51 -20.51 -23.92
C PRO A 36 -20.45 -20.44 -25.45
N VAL A 37 -19.34 -20.00 -26.01
CA VAL A 37 -19.03 -20.19 -27.44
C VAL A 37 -18.12 -21.41 -27.61
N PRO A 38 -18.36 -22.29 -28.60
CA PRO A 38 -17.59 -23.52 -28.75
C PRO A 38 -16.19 -23.24 -29.32
N TRP A 39 -15.17 -23.47 -28.51
CA TRP A 39 -13.83 -23.99 -28.84
C TRP A 39 -13.23 -23.65 -30.22
N VAL A 40 -12.86 -22.40 -30.52
CA VAL A 40 -11.95 -22.12 -31.65
C VAL A 40 -11.03 -20.94 -31.34
N PHE A 41 -10.00 -21.12 -30.50
CA PHE A 41 -8.74 -20.36 -30.63
C PHE A 41 -7.57 -21.24 -30.19
N THR A 42 -6.89 -21.85 -31.16
CA THR A 42 -5.75 -22.76 -30.97
C THR A 42 -4.44 -22.04 -30.60
N ASP A 43 -4.43 -20.71 -30.47
CA ASP A 43 -3.29 -19.94 -29.97
C ASP A 43 -3.77 -18.80 -29.04
N PRO A 44 -3.50 -18.89 -27.72
CA PRO A 44 -3.88 -17.87 -26.73
C PRO A 44 -3.38 -16.47 -27.08
N LYS A 45 -2.32 -16.36 -27.89
CA LYS A 45 -1.66 -15.11 -28.26
C LYS A 45 -2.45 -14.27 -29.27
N ASN A 46 -3.29 -14.93 -30.06
CA ASN A 46 -4.07 -14.32 -31.13
C ASN A 46 -5.56 -14.21 -30.81
N ASP A 47 -5.97 -14.61 -29.60
CA ASP A 47 -7.36 -14.52 -29.16
C ASP A 47 -7.76 -13.06 -28.86
N PRO A 48 -8.75 -12.48 -29.57
CA PRO A 48 -9.23 -11.13 -29.32
C PRO A 48 -9.96 -10.98 -27.98
N PHE A 49 -10.46 -12.08 -27.41
CA PHE A 49 -11.29 -12.13 -26.21
C PHE A 49 -10.50 -12.43 -24.94
N ASN A 50 -9.29 -13.02 -25.06
CA ASN A 50 -8.36 -13.20 -23.95
C ASN A 50 -7.57 -11.90 -23.67
N PRO A 51 -7.85 -11.19 -22.57
CA PRO A 51 -7.18 -9.94 -22.24
C PRO A 51 -5.70 -10.14 -21.85
N LEU A 52 -5.30 -11.33 -21.40
CA LEU A 52 -3.90 -11.65 -21.10
C LEU A 52 -3.09 -12.01 -22.35
N LYS A 53 -3.74 -12.50 -23.42
CA LYS A 53 -3.09 -13.10 -24.61
C LYS A 53 -2.12 -14.26 -24.31
N TYR A 54 -2.17 -14.80 -23.10
CA TYR A 54 -1.48 -16.02 -22.69
C TYR A 54 -2.33 -16.75 -21.66
N ILE A 55 -2.09 -18.04 -21.47
CA ILE A 55 -2.69 -18.81 -20.39
C ILE A 55 -1.77 -18.71 -19.19
N ALA A 56 -2.25 -18.13 -18.08
CA ALA A 56 -1.45 -17.93 -16.88
C ALA A 56 -0.98 -19.26 -16.30
N ASN A 57 0.30 -19.42 -15.97
CA ASN A 57 0.79 -20.69 -15.46
C ASN A 57 0.27 -20.95 -14.02
N ASN A 58 -0.52 -22.01 -13.85
CA ASN A 58 -1.08 -22.40 -12.55
C ASN A 58 -0.01 -22.73 -11.50
N THR A 59 1.14 -23.28 -11.92
CA THR A 59 2.24 -23.59 -11.00
C THR A 59 2.87 -22.31 -10.44
N LEU A 60 3.14 -21.32 -11.30
CA LEU A 60 3.70 -20.03 -10.86
C LEU A 60 2.70 -19.24 -9.98
N SER A 61 1.42 -19.28 -10.35
CA SER A 61 0.34 -18.65 -9.57
C SER A 61 0.20 -19.31 -8.19
N ALA A 62 0.24 -20.64 -8.12
CA ALA A 62 0.19 -21.38 -6.86
C ALA A 62 1.40 -21.09 -5.97
N ILE A 63 2.62 -21.08 -6.52
CA ILE A 63 3.84 -20.71 -5.78
C ILE A 63 3.71 -19.29 -5.22
N ALA A 64 3.25 -18.33 -6.02
CA ALA A 64 3.07 -16.95 -5.58
C ALA A 64 2.04 -16.84 -4.44
N ILE A 65 0.89 -17.51 -4.56
CA ILE A 65 -0.12 -17.59 -3.49
C ILE A 65 0.50 -18.15 -2.20
N SER A 66 1.21 -19.28 -2.29
CA SER A 66 1.82 -19.92 -1.14
C SER A 66 2.85 -19.02 -0.45
N LEU A 67 3.72 -18.35 -1.21
CA LEU A 67 4.73 -17.44 -0.66
C LEU A 67 4.10 -16.22 0.02
N VAL A 68 3.11 -15.58 -0.63
CA VAL A 68 2.41 -14.41 -0.10
C VAL A 68 1.66 -14.77 1.17
N LEU A 69 0.91 -15.88 1.17
CA LEU A 69 0.19 -16.36 2.35
C LEU A 69 1.13 -16.76 3.48
N PHE A 70 2.29 -17.36 3.18
CA PHE A 70 3.28 -17.70 4.20
C PHE A 70 3.76 -16.45 4.95
N ILE A 71 4.06 -15.36 4.23
CA ILE A 71 4.43 -14.09 4.84
C ILE A 71 3.25 -13.48 5.61
N ALA A 72 2.06 -13.45 5.02
CA ALA A 72 0.86 -12.89 5.65
C ALA A 72 0.52 -13.57 6.96
N LEU A 73 0.57 -14.90 7.00
CA LEU A 73 0.33 -15.67 8.21
C LEU A 73 1.44 -15.43 9.25
N THR A 74 2.70 -15.42 8.81
CA THR A 74 3.84 -15.14 9.71
C THR A 74 3.73 -13.76 10.34
N GLN A 75 3.42 -12.73 9.55
CA GLN A 75 3.21 -11.37 10.02
C GLN A 75 1.96 -11.25 10.89
N THR A 76 0.89 -12.00 10.62
CA THR A 76 -0.31 -12.05 11.47
C THR A 76 0.03 -12.61 12.86
N VAL A 77 0.85 -13.67 12.92
CA VAL A 77 1.35 -14.22 14.19
C VAL A 77 2.24 -13.20 14.92
N LEU A 78 3.10 -12.47 14.19
CA LEU A 78 3.92 -11.41 14.78
C LEU A 78 3.08 -10.25 15.31
N LEU A 79 2.03 -9.84 14.60
CA LEU A 79 1.06 -8.85 15.07
C LEU A 79 0.39 -9.31 16.35
N TRP A 80 -0.04 -10.56 16.43
CA TRP A 80 -0.71 -11.08 17.62
C TRP A 80 0.26 -11.16 18.81
N ARG A 81 1.50 -11.58 18.59
CA ARG A 81 2.50 -11.76 19.65
C ARG A 81 3.14 -10.46 20.15
N TYR A 82 3.46 -9.54 19.24
CA TYR A 82 4.23 -8.32 19.54
C TYR A 82 3.43 -7.02 19.36
N GLY A 83 2.15 -7.10 18.97
CA GLY A 83 1.35 -5.92 18.62
C GLY A 83 1.86 -5.27 17.34
N GLY A 84 1.57 -3.98 17.13
CA GLY A 84 1.99 -3.26 15.91
C GLY A 84 0.83 -2.86 14.99
N ARG A 85 -0.19 -2.22 15.56
CA ARG A 85 -1.41 -1.78 14.83
C ARG A 85 -1.13 -0.94 13.57
N CYS A 86 0.03 -0.30 13.46
CA CYS A 86 0.40 0.43 12.24
C CYS A 86 0.62 -0.46 11.02
N MET A 87 0.88 -1.76 11.21
CA MET A 87 1.08 -2.73 10.14
C MET A 87 -0.23 -3.45 9.75
N LEU A 88 -1.38 -3.10 10.35
CA LEU A 88 -2.67 -3.70 9.99
C LEU A 88 -3.03 -3.45 8.52
N SER A 89 -2.70 -2.26 8.00
CA SER A 89 -2.88 -1.95 6.59
C SER A 89 -2.02 -2.85 5.70
N MET A 90 -0.80 -3.18 6.13
CA MET A 90 0.09 -4.06 5.38
C MET A 90 -0.48 -5.47 5.28
N LEU A 91 -0.93 -6.03 6.41
CA LEU A 91 -1.60 -7.32 6.42
C LEU A 91 -2.85 -7.34 5.54
N ALA A 92 -3.69 -6.30 5.60
CA ALA A 92 -4.85 -6.18 4.72
C ALA A 92 -4.45 -6.19 3.24
N GLY A 93 -3.37 -5.50 2.88
CA GLY A 93 -2.79 -5.53 1.54
C GLY A 93 -2.30 -6.91 1.12
N GLU A 94 -1.63 -7.66 2.00
CA GLU A 94 -1.11 -8.99 1.71
C GLU A 94 -2.22 -10.01 1.43
N PHE A 95 -3.29 -9.99 2.24
CA PHE A 95 -4.46 -10.84 1.99
C PHE A 95 -5.17 -10.46 0.70
N THR A 96 -5.32 -9.16 0.44
CA THR A 96 -5.89 -8.66 -0.83
C THR A 96 -5.06 -9.13 -2.02
N TRP A 97 -3.72 -9.16 -1.87
CA TRP A 97 -2.81 -9.60 -2.90
C TRP A 97 -2.92 -11.10 -3.16
N ALA A 98 -3.03 -11.90 -2.09
CA ALA A 98 -3.27 -13.33 -2.18
C ALA A 98 -4.61 -13.64 -2.87
N VAL A 99 -5.66 -12.88 -2.57
CA VAL A 99 -6.96 -12.98 -3.27
C VAL A 99 -6.79 -12.66 -4.76
N GLY A 100 -6.04 -11.61 -5.11
CA GLY A 100 -5.73 -11.27 -6.51
C GLY A 100 -5.08 -12.44 -7.26
N PHE A 101 -4.06 -13.07 -6.68
CA PHE A 101 -3.47 -14.27 -7.28
C PHE A 101 -4.43 -15.47 -7.31
N GLY A 102 -5.32 -15.62 -6.33
CA GLY A 102 -6.38 -16.62 -6.34
C GLY A 102 -7.34 -16.45 -7.52
N VAL A 103 -7.76 -15.21 -7.80
CA VAL A 103 -8.57 -14.89 -8.98
C VAL A 103 -7.78 -15.16 -10.27
N ARG A 104 -6.47 -14.88 -10.30
CA ARG A 104 -5.58 -15.24 -11.42
C ARG A 104 -5.54 -16.75 -11.67
N PHE A 105 -5.50 -17.56 -10.60
CA PHE A 105 -5.56 -19.01 -10.70
C PHE A 105 -6.89 -19.48 -11.31
N GLY A 106 -8.01 -18.87 -10.92
CA GLY A 106 -9.32 -19.13 -11.53
C GLY A 106 -9.41 -18.71 -13.01
N LEU A 107 -8.70 -17.65 -13.41
CA LEU A 107 -8.66 -17.15 -14.78
C LEU A 107 -8.00 -18.13 -15.76
N HIS A 108 -7.19 -19.10 -15.28
CA HIS A 108 -6.66 -20.17 -16.14
C HIS A 108 -7.77 -21.04 -16.74
N VAL A 109 -8.88 -21.24 -16.00
CA VAL A 109 -9.99 -22.09 -16.47
C VAL A 109 -10.85 -21.36 -17.50
N ASP A 110 -11.10 -20.06 -17.30
CA ASP A 110 -11.94 -19.23 -18.18
C ASP A 110 -11.21 -17.94 -18.58
N PRO A 111 -10.23 -18.00 -19.50
CA PRO A 111 -9.40 -16.85 -19.88
C PRO A 111 -10.19 -15.70 -20.52
N ASP A 112 -11.36 -15.98 -21.11
CA ASP A 112 -12.21 -14.99 -21.78
C ASP A 112 -13.04 -14.13 -20.81
N SER A 113 -13.05 -14.48 -19.52
CA SER A 113 -13.84 -13.76 -18.52
C SER A 113 -13.22 -12.40 -18.19
N GLN A 114 -13.72 -11.36 -18.85
CA GLN A 114 -13.32 -9.97 -18.65
C GLN A 114 -13.49 -9.53 -17.17
N GLY A 115 -14.54 -9.99 -16.50
CA GLY A 115 -14.77 -9.65 -15.10
C GLY A 115 -13.75 -10.29 -14.15
N LYS A 116 -13.37 -11.56 -14.37
CA LYS A 116 -12.29 -12.21 -13.59
C LYS A 116 -10.97 -11.51 -13.83
N TYR A 117 -10.65 -11.14 -15.07
CA TYR A 117 -9.45 -10.37 -15.40
C TYR A 117 -9.40 -9.04 -14.64
N ILE A 118 -10.49 -8.28 -14.63
CA ILE A 118 -10.52 -6.98 -13.97
C ILE A 118 -10.49 -7.11 -12.45
N ALA A 119 -11.22 -8.09 -11.89
CA ALA A 119 -11.16 -8.37 -10.46
C ALA A 119 -9.73 -8.73 -10.03
N TYR A 120 -9.07 -9.67 -10.74
CA TYR A 120 -7.66 -10.00 -10.53
C TYR A 120 -6.78 -8.74 -10.58
N TYR A 121 -6.89 -7.96 -11.65
CA TYR A 121 -6.05 -6.79 -11.88
C TYR A 121 -6.26 -5.74 -10.78
N LEU A 122 -7.50 -5.48 -10.39
CA LEU A 122 -7.86 -4.55 -9.32
C LEU A 122 -7.31 -5.00 -7.97
N PHE A 123 -7.46 -6.27 -7.58
CA PHE A 123 -6.93 -6.76 -6.31
C PHE A 123 -5.40 -6.66 -6.26
N ILE A 124 -4.73 -6.96 -7.38
CA ILE A 124 -3.28 -6.83 -7.51
C ILE A 124 -2.82 -5.35 -7.50
N VAL A 125 -3.59 -4.44 -8.08
CA VAL A 125 -3.27 -3.00 -8.08
C VAL A 125 -3.60 -2.33 -6.75
N LEU A 126 -4.62 -2.81 -6.02
CA LEU A 126 -5.02 -2.28 -4.73
C LEU A 126 -4.01 -2.59 -3.61
N SER A 127 -3.34 -3.74 -3.70
CA SER A 127 -2.47 -4.24 -2.63
C SER A 127 -1.33 -3.27 -2.26
N PRO A 128 -0.57 -2.68 -3.22
CA PRO A 128 0.42 -1.65 -2.93
C PRO A 128 -0.08 -0.42 -2.17
N CYS A 129 -1.33 0.02 -2.38
CA CYS A 129 -1.87 1.19 -1.67
C CYS A 129 -1.87 0.95 -0.15
N ALA A 130 -2.20 -0.26 0.28
CA ALA A 130 -2.22 -0.64 1.68
C ALA A 130 -0.81 -0.75 2.28
N PHE A 131 0.19 -1.15 1.47
CA PHE A 131 1.61 -1.17 1.87
C PHE A 131 2.16 0.24 2.05
N ILE A 132 1.88 1.12 1.08
CA ILE A 132 2.27 2.53 1.12
C ILE A 132 1.69 3.22 2.35
N ALA A 133 0.41 3.01 2.65
CA ALA A 133 -0.21 3.55 3.87
C ALA A 133 0.50 3.08 5.15
N SER A 134 0.98 1.84 5.18
CA SER A 134 1.74 1.28 6.32
C SER A 134 3.10 1.93 6.48
N GLU A 135 3.80 2.22 5.37
CA GLU A 135 5.07 2.96 5.39
C GLU A 135 4.90 4.37 5.95
N TYR A 136 3.83 5.07 5.56
CA TYR A 136 3.53 6.42 6.06
C TYR A 136 3.27 6.41 7.58
N MET A 137 2.51 5.44 8.06
CA MET A 137 2.24 5.27 9.49
C MET A 137 3.52 4.91 10.25
N LEU A 138 4.36 4.05 9.68
CA LEU A 138 5.62 3.62 10.28
C LEU A 138 6.60 4.78 10.39
N MET A 139 6.79 5.54 9.31
CA MET A 139 7.64 6.72 9.30
C MET A 139 7.16 7.76 10.32
N GLY A 140 5.85 8.02 10.39
CA GLY A 140 5.28 8.94 11.37
C GLY A 140 5.45 8.49 12.82
N ARG A 141 5.55 7.18 13.08
CA ARG A 141 5.89 6.65 14.42
C ARG A 141 7.39 6.72 14.70
N LEU A 142 8.22 6.41 13.71
CA LEU A 142 9.67 6.51 13.80
C LEU A 142 10.11 7.94 14.12
N ALA A 143 9.56 8.92 13.40
CA ALA A 143 9.80 10.34 13.65
C ALA A 143 9.51 10.77 15.09
N ARG A 144 8.40 10.29 15.66
CA ARG A 144 8.02 10.57 17.06
C ARG A 144 8.90 9.87 18.08
N TYR A 145 9.30 8.63 17.80
CA TYR A 145 10.19 7.87 18.66
C TYR A 145 11.56 8.57 18.83
N ILE A 146 12.09 9.11 17.74
CA ILE A 146 13.38 9.82 17.70
C ILE A 146 13.27 11.22 18.36
N LYS A 147 12.06 11.70 18.71
CA LYS A 147 11.79 13.05 19.26
C LYS A 147 12.31 14.22 18.41
N SER A 148 12.78 13.96 17.18
CA SER A 148 13.29 14.96 16.24
C SER A 148 12.15 15.60 15.41
N ASN A 149 11.08 16.05 16.08
CA ASN A 149 10.00 16.80 15.42
C ASN A 149 10.49 18.16 14.87
N LYS A 150 11.59 18.70 15.39
CA LYS A 150 12.16 20.01 15.01
C LYS A 150 12.73 20.05 13.58
N HIS A 151 13.06 18.89 13.01
CA HIS A 151 13.66 18.78 11.67
C HIS A 151 12.68 18.35 10.58
N LEU A 152 11.43 18.01 10.95
CA LEU A 152 10.38 17.73 9.98
C LEU A 152 9.78 19.03 9.44
N LEU A 153 9.81 19.18 8.12
CA LEU A 153 9.19 20.31 7.42
C LEU A 153 7.68 20.43 7.67
N ILE A 154 7.01 19.32 8.01
CA ILE A 154 5.56 19.23 8.26
C ILE A 154 5.35 18.24 9.41
N ARG A 155 4.43 18.53 10.34
CA ARG A 155 4.08 17.62 11.46
C ARG A 155 3.80 16.19 10.94
N PRO A 156 4.45 15.15 11.50
CA PRO A 156 4.33 13.76 11.02
C PRO A 156 2.88 13.26 10.89
N GLN A 157 2.01 13.67 11.81
CA GLN A 157 0.60 13.26 11.83
C GLN A 157 -0.19 13.81 10.63
N ARG A 158 0.11 15.04 10.19
CA ARG A 158 -0.55 15.66 9.02
C ARG A 158 -0.04 15.07 7.72
N ILE A 159 1.25 14.76 7.64
CA ILE A 159 1.85 14.02 6.50
C ILE A 159 1.09 12.70 6.30
N THR A 160 1.05 11.84 7.31
CA THR A 160 0.39 10.53 7.18
C THR A 160 -1.08 10.67 6.76
N VAL A 161 -1.84 11.59 7.32
CA VAL A 161 -3.26 11.79 6.95
C VAL A 161 -3.42 12.28 5.51
N VAL A 162 -2.63 13.28 5.09
CA VAL A 162 -2.72 13.83 3.73
C VAL A 162 -2.33 12.79 2.69
N PHE A 163 -1.24 12.04 2.91
CA PHE A 163 -0.79 11.04 1.95
C PHE A 163 -1.73 9.83 1.88
N VAL A 164 -2.26 9.37 3.03
CA VAL A 164 -3.30 8.32 3.02
C VAL A 164 -4.57 8.79 2.32
N ALA A 165 -5.01 10.03 2.54
CA ALA A 165 -6.17 10.57 1.84
C ALA A 165 -5.94 10.69 0.33
N SER A 166 -4.73 11.07 -0.09
CA SER A 166 -4.32 11.06 -1.51
C SER A 166 -4.39 9.65 -2.11
N ASP A 167 -3.93 8.63 -1.38
CA ASP A 167 -3.93 7.24 -1.86
C ASP A 167 -5.36 6.67 -1.94
N VAL A 168 -6.22 6.98 -0.97
CA VAL A 168 -7.64 6.62 -1.04
C VAL A 168 -8.31 7.30 -2.24
N THR A 169 -8.00 8.57 -2.49
CA THR A 169 -8.57 9.30 -3.63
C THR A 169 -8.10 8.71 -4.96
N THR A 170 -6.81 8.41 -5.10
CA THR A 170 -6.25 7.78 -6.31
C THR A 170 -6.81 6.37 -6.52
N PHE A 171 -7.03 5.61 -5.45
CA PHE A 171 -7.71 4.32 -5.53
C PHE A 171 -9.14 4.43 -6.04
N LEU A 172 -9.93 5.40 -5.56
CA LEU A 172 -11.29 5.61 -6.06
C LEU A 172 -11.29 5.99 -7.55
N VAL A 173 -10.32 6.80 -7.99
CA VAL A 173 -10.11 7.13 -9.40
C VAL A 173 -9.78 5.88 -10.22
N GLN A 174 -8.89 5.01 -9.72
CA GLN A 174 -8.57 3.73 -10.38
C GLN A 174 -9.79 2.81 -10.44
N ALA A 175 -10.54 2.65 -9.35
CA ALA A 175 -11.74 1.82 -9.32
C ALA A 175 -12.79 2.32 -10.33
N ALA A 176 -13.00 3.64 -10.40
CA ALA A 176 -13.88 4.25 -11.40
C ALA A 176 -13.37 4.04 -12.84
N GLY A 177 -12.06 4.23 -13.07
CA GLY A 177 -11.43 3.97 -14.37
C GLY A 177 -11.58 2.52 -14.84
N ALA A 178 -11.39 1.55 -13.92
CA ALA A 178 -11.56 0.13 -14.19
C ALA A 178 -13.01 -0.24 -14.47
N LEU A 179 -13.98 0.38 -13.79
CA LEU A 179 -15.39 0.14 -14.08
C LEU A 179 -15.77 0.66 -15.47
N LEU A 180 -15.26 1.83 -15.84
CA LEU A 180 -15.53 2.43 -17.15
C LEU A 180 -14.85 1.67 -18.30
N SER A 181 -13.69 1.04 -18.05
CA SER A 181 -13.00 0.23 -19.07
C SER A 181 -13.81 -0.99 -19.52
N ILE A 182 -14.77 -1.47 -18.71
CA ILE A 182 -15.68 -2.60 -19.02
C ILE A 182 -16.77 -2.21 -20.02
N SER A 183 -17.03 -0.91 -20.21
CA SER A 183 -18.15 -0.49 -21.05
C SER A 183 -18.02 -1.01 -22.49
N LYS A 184 -19.12 -1.52 -23.03
CA LYS A 184 -19.20 -1.92 -24.46
C LYS A 184 -18.96 -0.75 -25.41
N ASN A 185 -19.08 0.49 -24.92
CA ASN A 185 -18.76 1.70 -25.66
C ASN A 185 -17.25 1.90 -25.74
N GLN A 186 -16.66 1.70 -26.92
CA GLN A 186 -15.22 1.86 -27.17
C GLN A 186 -14.64 3.20 -26.69
N LYS A 187 -15.38 4.31 -26.86
CA LYS A 187 -14.96 5.62 -26.34
C LYS A 187 -14.92 5.66 -24.82
N LEU A 188 -15.94 5.09 -24.16
CA LEU A 188 -16.03 5.09 -22.69
C LEU A 188 -15.00 4.15 -22.07
N SER A 189 -14.76 3.00 -22.72
CA SER A 189 -13.73 2.06 -22.33
C SER A 189 -12.35 2.72 -22.32
N LYS A 190 -11.93 3.33 -23.43
CA LYS A 190 -10.65 4.07 -23.54
C LYS A 190 -10.53 5.20 -22.52
N THR A 191 -11.60 5.96 -22.29
CA THR A 191 -11.61 6.97 -21.23
C THR A 191 -11.36 6.35 -19.85
N GLY A 192 -11.97 5.19 -19.56
CA GLY A 192 -11.71 4.43 -18.34
C GLY A 192 -10.25 4.03 -18.18
N GLU A 193 -9.60 3.55 -19.24
CA GLU A 193 -8.17 3.20 -19.24
C GLU A 193 -7.29 4.41 -18.90
N HIS A 194 -7.57 5.58 -19.48
CA HIS A 194 -6.84 6.81 -19.20
C HIS A 194 -7.06 7.32 -17.77
N ILE A 195 -8.28 7.22 -17.25
CA ILE A 195 -8.61 7.57 -15.86
C ILE A 195 -7.85 6.65 -14.90
N PHE A 196 -7.81 5.34 -15.19
CA PHE A 196 -7.05 4.38 -14.38
C PHE A 196 -5.55 4.70 -14.37
N LEU A 197 -4.97 4.97 -15.55
CA LEU A 197 -3.57 5.34 -15.70
C LEU A 197 -3.24 6.65 -14.95
N ALA A 198 -4.12 7.64 -15.01
CA ALA A 198 -3.96 8.89 -14.26
C ALA A 198 -3.91 8.65 -12.75
N GLY A 199 -4.75 7.75 -12.23
CA GLY A 199 -4.72 7.34 -10.82
C GLY A 199 -3.39 6.69 -10.42
N LEU A 200 -2.88 5.75 -11.23
CA LEU A 200 -1.55 5.14 -11.01
C LEU A 200 -0.42 6.17 -11.04
N ALA A 201 -0.44 7.09 -12.00
CA ALA A 201 0.59 8.12 -12.13
C ALA A 201 0.58 9.09 -10.94
N LEU A 202 -0.60 9.50 -10.48
CA LEU A 202 -0.75 10.37 -9.31
C LEU A 202 -0.28 9.67 -8.02
N GLN A 203 -0.59 8.38 -7.87
CA GLN A 203 -0.11 7.55 -6.77
C GLN A 203 1.42 7.43 -6.77
N LEU A 204 2.02 7.15 -7.94
CA LEU A 204 3.48 7.09 -8.10
C LEU A 204 4.14 8.43 -7.72
N ALA A 205 3.60 9.55 -8.22
CA ALA A 205 4.12 10.88 -7.92
C ALA A 205 4.05 11.21 -6.41
N SER A 206 2.92 10.90 -5.78
CA SER A 206 2.70 11.08 -4.34
C SER A 206 3.68 10.25 -3.51
N PHE A 207 3.81 8.97 -3.81
CA PHE A 207 4.71 8.07 -3.09
C PHE A 207 6.19 8.42 -3.31
N ALA A 208 6.60 8.75 -4.54
CA ALA A 208 7.96 9.19 -4.83
C ALA A 208 8.33 10.46 -4.05
N PHE A 209 7.41 11.42 -3.97
CA PHE A 209 7.60 12.61 -3.14
C PHE A 209 7.77 12.24 -1.66
N PHE A 210 6.96 11.33 -1.13
CA PHE A 210 7.12 10.85 0.24
C PHE A 210 8.50 10.19 0.48
N VAL A 211 8.98 9.38 -0.45
CA VAL A 211 10.30 8.74 -0.34
C VAL A 211 11.41 9.79 -0.31
N LEU A 212 11.32 10.85 -1.10
CA LEU A 212 12.28 11.97 -1.06
C LEU A 212 12.25 12.71 0.27
N VAL A 213 11.06 12.99 0.81
CA VAL A 213 10.90 13.61 2.13
C VAL A 213 11.49 12.71 3.23
N SER A 214 11.23 11.41 3.16
CA SER A 214 11.74 10.37 4.07
C SER A 214 13.27 10.29 4.05
N LEU A 215 13.88 10.25 2.86
CA LEU A 215 15.33 10.26 2.69
C LEU A 215 15.96 11.54 3.25
N ARG A 216 15.36 12.71 2.97
CA ARG A 216 15.83 13.98 3.49
C ARG A 216 15.76 14.05 5.02
N PHE A 217 14.70 13.50 5.61
CA PHE A 217 14.55 13.39 7.07
C PHE A 217 15.66 12.53 7.67
N LEU A 218 15.83 11.30 7.17
CA LEU A 218 16.87 10.38 7.67
C LEU A 218 18.28 10.95 7.50
N TYR A 219 18.56 11.60 6.37
CA TYR A 219 19.85 12.27 6.13
C TYR A 219 20.09 13.42 7.11
N ARG A 220 19.07 14.25 7.39
CA ARG A 220 19.20 15.34 8.37
C ARG A 220 19.44 14.81 9.77
N VAL A 221 18.73 13.78 10.22
CA VAL A 221 18.93 13.18 11.55
C VAL A 221 20.35 12.64 11.66
N LYS A 222 20.84 11.89 10.66
CA LYS A 222 22.19 11.35 10.66
C LYS A 222 23.28 12.42 10.73
N THR A 223 23.09 13.56 10.07
CA THR A 223 24.13 14.59 9.92
C THR A 223 24.09 15.64 11.03
N ARG A 224 22.90 16.01 11.51
CA ARG A 224 22.72 17.14 12.45
C ARG A 224 22.50 16.70 13.89
N GLU A 225 22.11 15.46 14.12
CA GLU A 225 21.83 14.92 15.46
C GLU A 225 22.51 13.55 15.65
N PRO A 226 23.86 13.50 15.68
CA PRO A 226 24.59 12.25 15.88
C PRO A 226 24.26 11.57 17.21
N ASP A 227 23.95 12.34 18.26
CA ASP A 227 23.55 11.81 19.57
C ASP A 227 22.20 11.08 19.50
N THR A 228 21.22 11.66 18.79
CA THR A 228 19.94 11.00 18.53
C THR A 228 20.12 9.79 17.61
N TRP A 229 21.02 9.87 16.61
CA TRP A 229 21.43 8.75 15.75
C TRP A 229 22.03 7.58 16.54
N ALA A 230 22.75 7.85 17.63
CA ALA A 230 23.38 6.85 18.48
C ALA A 230 22.47 6.36 19.64
N MET A 231 21.25 6.88 19.79
CA MET A 231 20.39 6.63 20.96
C MET A 231 20.13 5.14 21.26
N ASP A 232 20.09 4.29 20.24
CA ASP A 232 19.87 2.83 20.38
C ASP A 232 21.11 2.01 20.00
N ALA A 233 22.31 2.60 20.04
CA ALA A 233 23.55 1.90 19.67
C ALA A 233 23.86 0.66 20.52
N ASP A 234 23.40 0.65 21.77
CA ASP A 234 23.58 -0.46 22.70
C ASP A 234 22.51 -1.57 22.57
N LYS A 235 21.48 -1.35 21.74
CA LYS A 235 20.40 -2.34 21.54
C LYS A 235 20.80 -3.35 20.46
N PRO A 236 20.33 -4.60 20.56
CA PRO A 236 20.60 -5.60 19.55
C PRO A 236 19.97 -5.19 18.21
N TRP A 237 20.60 -5.58 17.08
CA TRP A 237 20.26 -5.12 15.72
C TRP A 237 18.77 -5.23 15.33
N HIS A 238 18.05 -6.19 15.92
CA HIS A 238 16.63 -6.46 15.68
C HIS A 238 15.69 -5.58 16.52
N ARG A 239 16.25 -4.63 17.30
CA ARG A 239 15.55 -3.62 18.11
C ARG A 239 16.05 -2.20 17.85
N ASP A 240 17.02 -2.03 16.96
CA ASP A 240 17.57 -0.74 16.60
C ASP A 240 16.66 -0.02 15.59
N TRP A 241 16.27 1.23 15.90
CA TRP A 241 15.47 2.06 15.01
C TRP A 241 16.18 2.36 13.68
N ARG A 242 17.52 2.32 13.64
CA ARG A 242 18.30 2.52 12.41
C ARG A 242 18.05 1.38 11.43
N SER A 243 18.03 0.14 11.94
CA SER A 243 17.71 -1.03 11.12
C SER A 243 16.30 -0.91 10.54
N LEU A 244 15.33 -0.46 11.34
CA LEU A 244 13.96 -0.22 10.89
C LEU A 244 13.88 0.88 9.81
N SER A 245 14.74 1.89 9.89
CA SER A 245 14.84 2.95 8.88
C SER A 245 15.39 2.40 7.56
N TYR A 246 16.41 1.55 7.60
CA TYR A 246 16.94 0.88 6.40
C TYR A 246 15.93 -0.07 5.78
N VAL A 247 15.21 -0.83 6.60
CA VAL A 247 14.11 -1.72 6.16
C VAL A 247 13.03 -0.92 5.44
N LEU A 248 12.63 0.23 6.01
CA LEU A 248 11.68 1.13 5.37
C LEU A 248 12.18 1.60 4.00
N LEU A 249 13.44 2.05 3.91
CA LEU A 249 14.01 2.48 2.62
C LEU A 249 14.09 1.35 1.58
N ILE A 250 14.49 0.14 1.99
CA ILE A 250 14.55 -1.03 1.09
C ILE A 250 13.14 -1.37 0.58
N SER A 251 12.14 -1.35 1.47
CA SER A 251 10.76 -1.58 1.10
C SER A 251 10.21 -0.49 0.16
N SER A 252 10.50 0.79 0.45
CA SER A 252 10.12 1.89 -0.43
C SER A 252 10.65 1.72 -1.85
N VAL A 253 11.88 1.23 -2.02
CA VAL A 253 12.46 0.96 -3.35
C VAL A 253 11.69 -0.13 -4.09
N GLY A 254 11.36 -1.24 -3.42
CA GLY A 254 10.58 -2.33 -4.04
C GLY A 254 9.18 -1.88 -4.47
N ILE A 255 8.51 -1.07 -3.66
CA ILE A 255 7.21 -0.49 -3.99
C ILE A 255 7.33 0.50 -5.16
N LEU A 256 8.37 1.34 -5.19
CA LEU A 256 8.61 2.29 -6.29
C LEU A 256 8.85 1.57 -7.62
N ILE A 257 9.66 0.51 -7.65
CA ILE A 257 9.91 -0.29 -8.85
C ILE A 257 8.58 -0.79 -9.42
N ARG A 258 7.71 -1.33 -8.56
CA ARG A 258 6.39 -1.79 -8.96
C ARG A 258 5.50 -0.65 -9.48
N CYS A 259 5.42 0.48 -8.78
CA CYS A 259 4.61 1.61 -9.21
C CYS A 259 5.05 2.14 -10.59
N ILE A 260 6.35 2.21 -10.84
CA ILE A 260 6.91 2.58 -12.16
C ILE A 260 6.54 1.54 -13.22
N TYR A 261 6.75 0.25 -12.93
CA TYR A 261 6.38 -0.84 -13.84
C TYR A 261 4.90 -0.74 -14.24
N ARG A 262 3.99 -0.52 -13.27
CA ARG A 262 2.54 -0.45 -13.52
C ARG A 262 2.14 0.73 -14.39
N VAL A 263 2.76 1.90 -14.17
CA VAL A 263 2.53 3.06 -15.04
C VAL A 263 3.03 2.77 -16.46
N ILE A 264 4.21 2.17 -16.61
CA ILE A 264 4.77 1.83 -17.93
C ILE A 264 3.92 0.79 -18.65
N GLU A 265 3.58 -0.31 -17.97
CA GLU A 265 2.75 -1.40 -18.48
C GLU A 265 1.43 -0.87 -19.05
N LEU A 266 0.74 -0.02 -18.28
CA LEU A 266 -0.56 0.51 -18.70
C LEU A 266 -0.44 1.68 -19.69
N SER A 267 0.68 2.43 -19.69
CA SER A 267 0.95 3.45 -20.71
C SER A 267 1.16 2.86 -22.11
N GLN A 268 1.66 1.63 -22.19
CA GLN A 268 1.75 0.87 -23.45
C GLN A 268 0.40 0.25 -23.88
N GLY A 269 -0.62 0.38 -23.02
CA GLY A 269 -1.94 -0.22 -23.17
C GLY A 269 -1.96 -1.71 -22.87
N TYR A 270 -3.16 -2.26 -22.65
CA TYR A 270 -3.39 -3.68 -22.33
C TYR A 270 -2.86 -4.68 -23.37
N ARG A 271 -2.43 -4.22 -24.55
CA ARG A 271 -1.87 -5.03 -25.64
C ARG A 271 -0.34 -4.94 -25.76
N GLY A 272 0.34 -4.19 -24.89
CA GLY A 272 1.78 -4.01 -24.90
C GLY A 272 2.56 -5.30 -24.60
N HIS A 273 3.83 -5.35 -25.00
CA HIS A 273 4.69 -6.53 -24.80
C HIS A 273 4.93 -6.84 -23.31
N LEU A 274 4.92 -5.82 -22.45
CA LEU A 274 5.04 -5.98 -20.99
C LEU A 274 3.80 -6.63 -20.37
N ALA A 275 2.59 -6.26 -20.80
CA ALA A 275 1.34 -6.84 -20.28
C ALA A 275 1.10 -8.29 -20.75
N THR A 276 1.64 -8.64 -21.93
CA THR A 276 1.42 -9.94 -22.59
C THR A 276 2.50 -10.98 -22.29
N THR A 277 3.46 -10.66 -21.41
CA THR A 277 4.55 -11.57 -21.03
C THR A 277 4.54 -11.84 -19.53
N GLU A 278 4.22 -13.08 -19.15
CA GLU A 278 4.09 -13.51 -17.75
C GLU A 278 5.37 -13.30 -16.92
N ALA A 279 6.55 -13.45 -17.52
CA ALA A 279 7.82 -13.32 -16.81
C ALA A 279 8.02 -11.92 -16.22
N TYR A 280 7.64 -10.84 -16.94
CA TYR A 280 7.78 -9.48 -16.44
C TYR A 280 6.81 -9.18 -15.30
N PHE A 281 5.60 -9.75 -15.34
CA PHE A 281 4.64 -9.65 -14.25
C PHE A 281 5.16 -10.30 -12.94
N TYR A 282 5.83 -11.45 -13.01
CA TYR A 282 6.42 -12.01 -11.78
C TYR A 282 7.70 -11.29 -11.36
N ALA A 283 8.57 -10.94 -12.30
CA ALA A 283 9.89 -10.40 -12.00
C ALA A 283 9.90 -8.91 -11.61
N LEU A 284 9.11 -8.07 -12.28
CA LEU A 284 9.14 -6.61 -12.11
C LEU A 284 7.98 -6.08 -11.27
N ASP A 285 6.93 -6.88 -11.13
CA ASP A 285 5.73 -6.46 -10.45
C ASP A 285 5.54 -7.20 -9.13
N SER A 286 5.58 -8.54 -9.15
CA SER A 286 5.31 -9.33 -7.94
C SER A 286 6.53 -9.48 -7.03
N LEU A 287 7.71 -9.78 -7.58
CA LEU A 287 8.92 -10.04 -6.80
C LEU A 287 9.43 -8.82 -6.02
N PRO A 288 9.50 -7.59 -6.59
CA PRO A 288 9.96 -6.42 -5.84
C PRO A 288 9.03 -6.09 -4.68
N LEU A 289 7.72 -6.30 -4.87
CA LEU A 289 6.71 -6.11 -3.83
C LEU A 289 6.81 -7.17 -2.74
N PHE A 290 7.03 -8.44 -3.12
CA PHE A 290 7.26 -9.53 -2.18
C PHE A 290 8.46 -9.24 -1.29
N VAL A 291 9.58 -8.82 -1.88
CA VAL A 291 10.78 -8.46 -1.13
C VAL A 291 10.50 -7.27 -0.20
N ALA A 292 9.83 -6.23 -0.68
CA ALA A 292 9.49 -5.06 0.14
C ALA A 292 8.74 -5.44 1.43
N VAL A 293 7.78 -6.35 1.31
CA VAL A 293 6.97 -6.82 2.43
C VAL A 293 7.73 -7.82 3.30
N ALA A 294 8.49 -8.74 2.70
CA ALA A 294 9.23 -9.79 3.42
C ALA A 294 10.29 -9.24 4.38
N VAL A 295 10.90 -8.11 4.04
CA VAL A 295 11.95 -7.49 4.85
C VAL A 295 11.41 -7.05 6.23
N TYR A 296 10.11 -6.79 6.37
CA TYR A 296 9.51 -6.45 7.67
C TYR A 296 9.30 -7.65 8.61
N THR A 297 9.36 -8.88 8.12
CA THR A 297 9.17 -10.10 8.94
C THR A 297 10.19 -10.22 10.07
N PRO A 298 11.52 -10.14 9.83
CA PRO A 298 12.50 -10.12 10.92
C PRO A 298 12.46 -8.82 11.74
N PHE A 299 12.14 -7.68 11.10
CA PHE A 299 12.16 -6.34 11.69
C PHE A 299 10.78 -5.81 12.03
N TRP A 300 9.99 -6.61 12.75
CA TRP A 300 8.60 -6.26 13.05
C TRP A 300 8.51 -4.97 13.90
N PRO A 301 7.84 -3.90 13.42
CA PRO A 301 7.80 -2.61 14.11
C PRO A 301 7.22 -2.68 15.52
N GLY A 302 6.30 -3.61 15.79
CA GLY A 302 5.71 -3.82 17.11
C GLY A 302 6.74 -4.22 18.18
N ARG A 303 7.87 -4.80 17.80
CA ARG A 303 8.97 -5.18 18.71
C ARG A 303 9.90 -4.01 19.04
N MET A 304 9.97 -3.02 18.14
CA MET A 304 11.00 -1.97 18.16
C MET A 304 10.43 -0.63 18.67
N ILE A 305 9.20 -0.27 18.27
CA ILE A 305 8.59 1.02 18.62
C ILE A 305 7.46 0.84 19.64
N PRO A 306 7.51 1.53 20.80
CA PRO A 306 6.48 1.44 21.85
C PRO A 306 5.09 1.87 21.36
N ALA A 307 4.05 1.36 22.04
CA ALA A 307 2.66 1.52 21.64
C ALA A 307 2.23 3.00 21.48
N ILE A 308 1.20 3.23 20.64
CA ILE A 308 0.69 4.56 20.29
C ILE A 308 0.32 5.40 21.53
N ASP A 309 -0.19 4.75 22.58
CA ASP A 309 -0.57 5.42 23.84
C ASP A 309 0.65 6.07 24.54
N MET A 310 1.83 5.44 24.46
CA MET A 310 3.06 6.02 25.00
C MET A 310 3.58 7.18 24.14
N LEU A 311 3.40 7.12 22.82
CA LEU A 311 3.79 8.21 21.92
C LEU A 311 2.89 9.44 22.05
N LYS A 312 1.61 9.26 22.41
CA LYS A 312 0.69 10.38 22.65
C LYS A 312 1.11 11.22 23.86
N ASN A 313 1.66 10.58 24.89
CA ASN A 313 2.21 11.29 26.05
C ASN A 313 3.45 12.11 25.65
N VAL A 314 4.30 11.58 24.76
CA VAL A 314 5.44 12.32 24.21
C VAL A 314 5.00 13.53 23.38
N ASP A 315 3.95 13.40 22.56
CA ASP A 315 3.41 14.54 21.79
C ASP A 315 2.93 15.64 22.76
N ASN A 316 2.21 15.28 23.84
CA ASN A 316 1.81 16.24 24.88
C ASN A 316 3.01 16.92 25.56
N ASP A 317 4.07 16.17 25.87
CA ASP A 317 5.28 16.71 26.50
C ASP A 317 6.05 17.67 25.58
N ILE A 318 5.99 17.47 24.26
CA ILE A 318 6.61 18.34 23.27
C ILE A 318 5.78 19.62 23.05
N ASP A 319 4.45 19.49 23.00
CA ASP A 319 3.55 20.62 22.74
C ASP A 319 3.34 21.50 24.00
N ALA A 320 3.51 20.95 25.21
CA ALA A 320 3.37 21.68 26.47
C ALA A 320 4.26 22.95 26.59
N PRO A 321 5.59 22.90 26.34
CA PRO A 321 6.42 24.09 26.38
C PRO A 321 6.15 25.08 25.23
N ALA A 322 5.65 24.61 24.08
CA ALA A 322 5.30 25.48 22.96
C ALA A 322 4.01 26.27 23.23
N ALA A 323 2.98 25.60 23.77
CA ALA A 323 1.74 26.25 24.20
C ALA A 323 1.98 27.25 25.34
N ALA A 324 2.83 26.90 26.31
CA ALA A 324 3.20 27.82 27.39
C ALA A 324 4.00 29.06 26.92
N ALA A 325 4.72 28.96 25.79
CA ALA A 325 5.39 30.10 25.18
C ALA A 325 4.42 31.01 24.41
N GLU A 326 3.44 30.42 23.71
CA GLU A 326 2.36 31.16 23.05
C GLU A 326 1.49 31.93 24.05
N GLU A 327 1.06 31.29 25.15
CA GLU A 327 0.28 31.96 26.20
C GLU A 327 1.05 33.09 26.91
N ARG A 328 2.37 32.95 27.08
CA ARG A 328 3.22 34.04 27.61
C ARG A 328 3.34 35.21 26.64
N SER A 329 3.36 34.93 25.33
CA SER A 329 3.41 35.98 24.32
C SER A 329 2.07 36.72 24.18
N SER A 330 0.94 36.01 24.22
CA SER A 330 -0.39 36.62 24.16
C SER A 330 -0.71 37.43 25.43
N GLY A 331 -0.35 36.90 26.61
CA GLY A 331 -0.51 37.63 27.87
C GLY A 331 0.38 38.88 27.99
N SER A 332 1.52 38.91 27.29
CA SER A 332 2.37 40.11 27.21
C SER A 332 1.84 41.16 26.24
N GLU A 333 1.07 40.78 25.22
CA GLU A 333 0.42 41.71 24.29
C GLU A 333 -0.85 42.31 24.92
N GLU A 334 -1.64 41.52 25.65
CA GLU A 334 -2.80 42.01 26.39
C GLU A 334 -2.42 42.96 27.55
N ALA A 335 -1.27 42.74 28.20
CA ALA A 335 -0.79 43.63 29.27
C ALA A 335 -0.22 44.98 28.77
N LYS A 336 -0.08 45.16 27.45
CA LYS A 336 0.41 46.40 26.82
C LYS A 336 -0.70 47.19 26.09
N ALA A 337 -1.91 46.66 26.01
CA ALA A 337 -3.10 47.32 25.47
C ALA A 337 -3.89 48.04 26.57
#